data_AF-A0A1H4F5T3-F1
#
_entry.id   AF-A0A1H4F5T3-F1
#
_cell.length_a   1.000
_cell.length_b   1.000
_cell.length_c   1.000
_cell.angle_alpha   90.00
_cell.angle_beta   90.00
_cell.angle_gamma   90.00
#
_symmetry.space_group_name_H-M   'P 1'
#
loop_
_entity.id
_entity.type
_entity.pdbx_description
1 polymer ?
#
loop_
_entity_poly.entity_id
_entity_poly.type
_entity_poly.pdbx_seq_one_letter_code
_entity_poly.pdbx_strand_id
1 'polypeptide(L)' 'MPWYNGDYPPSYKNQPVRLRNKAVEIANALLEEGVEEGIAIATGLKRAREYFAGKEKNAGKTSGKSKKN' A
#
# COMPACT_ATOMS: atom_id res chain seq x y z
N MET A 1 5.76 14.94 2.98
CA MET A 1 5.67 15.17 4.45
C MET A 1 5.65 13.84 5.21
N PRO A 2 6.15 13.74 6.46
CA PRO A 2 5.90 12.57 7.29
C PRO A 2 4.41 12.58 7.70
N TRP A 3 3.57 11.86 6.95
CA TRP A 3 2.15 11.71 7.28
C TRP A 3 2.02 10.93 8.59
N TYR A 4 1.76 11.65 9.68
CA TYR A 4 1.58 11.08 11.01
C TYR A 4 0.10 11.09 11.40
N ASN A 5 -0.39 9.98 11.94
CA ASN A 5 -1.62 9.90 12.73
C ASN A 5 -2.89 10.54 12.14
N GLY A 6 -3.15 10.38 10.84
CA GLY A 6 -4.46 10.70 10.27
C GLY A 6 -4.48 11.81 9.23
N ASP A 7 -3.34 12.49 9.02
CA ASP A 7 -3.20 13.46 7.94
C ASP A 7 -2.82 12.73 6.64
N TYR A 8 -3.83 12.39 5.86
CA TYR A 8 -3.67 11.73 4.57
C TYR A 8 -3.95 12.73 3.45
N PRO A 9 -3.29 12.59 2.28
CA PRO A 9 -3.66 13.36 1.11
C PRO A 9 -5.15 13.15 0.79
N PRO A 10 -5.85 14.15 0.22
CA PRO A 10 -7.28 14.06 -0.09
C PRO A 10 -7.63 12.81 -0.91
N SER A 11 -6.72 12.38 -1.79
CA SER A 11 -6.84 11.17 -2.61
C SER A 11 -6.98 9.88 -1.81
N TYR A 12 -6.52 9.83 -0.56
CA TYR A 12 -6.56 8.66 0.31
C TYR A 12 -7.77 8.66 1.25
N LYS A 13 -8.44 9.80 1.41
CA LYS A 13 -9.57 9.97 2.34
C LYS A 13 -10.74 9.02 2.03
N ASN A 14 -10.94 8.70 0.75
CA ASN A 14 -11.99 7.80 0.28
C ASN A 14 -11.55 6.32 0.19
N GLN A 15 -10.33 6.00 0.65
CA GLN A 15 -9.78 4.65 0.54
C GLN A 15 -9.89 3.90 1.87
N PRO A 16 -10.01 2.55 1.84
CA PRO A 16 -10.09 1.76 3.07
C PRO A 16 -8.83 1.91 3.93
N VAL A 17 -8.99 1.86 5.25
CA VAL A 17 -7.92 2.11 6.24
C VAL A 17 -6.68 1.25 5.99
N ARG A 18 -6.86 -0.01 5.59
CA ARG A 18 -5.75 -0.91 5.27
C ARG A 18 -4.94 -0.44 4.05
N LEU A 19 -5.61 0.12 3.05
CA LEU A 19 -5.01 0.60 1.81
C LEU A 19 -4.23 1.90 2.05
N ARG A 20 -4.83 2.88 2.74
CA ARG A 20 -4.16 4.16 3.04
C ARG A 20 -2.92 3.97 3.91
N ASN A 21 -2.95 3.08 4.91
CA ASN A 21 -1.79 2.81 5.77
C ASN A 21 -0.63 2.25 4.96
N LYS A 22 -0.92 1.31 4.04
CA LYS A 22 0.13 0.74 3.18
C LYS A 22 0.63 1.74 2.13
N ALA A 23 -0.26 2.59 1.61
CA ALA A 23 0.11 3.64 0.66
C ALA A 23 1.04 4.68 1.30
N VAL A 24 0.77 5.07 2.55
CA VAL A 24 1.61 5.98 3.36
C VAL A 24 3.00 5.40 3.58
N GLU A 25 3.09 4.12 3.95
CA GLU A 25 4.38 3.44 4.14
C GLU A 25 5.24 3.51 2.87
N ILE A 26 4.64 3.25 1.70
CA ILE A 26 5.34 3.27 0.41
C ILE A 26 5.69 4.70 -0.02
N ALA A 27 4.77 5.64 0.17
CA ALA A 27 5.01 7.03 -0.18
C ALA A 27 6.09 7.67 0.69
N ASN A 28 6.14 7.36 2.00
CA ASN A 28 7.21 7.80 2.89
C ASN A 28 8.58 7.31 2.38
N ALA A 29 8.70 6.04 1.99
CA ALA A 29 9.93 5.51 1.41
C ALA A 29 10.32 6.24 0.10
N LEU A 30 9.35 6.54 -0.77
CA LEU A 30 9.59 7.30 -2.00
C LEU A 30 10.03 8.75 -1.72
N LEU A 31 9.45 9.38 -0.69
CA LEU A 31 9.85 10.72 -0.27
C LEU A 31 11.29 10.73 0.28
N GLU A 32 11.69 9.68 1.01
CA GLU A 32 13.08 9.50 1.46
C GLU A 32 14.05 9.32 0.28
N GLU A 33 13.60 8.68 -0.81
CA GLU A 33 14.36 8.60 -2.06
C GLU A 33 14.43 9.93 -2.84
N GLY A 34 13.72 10.97 -2.40
CA GLY A 34 13.67 12.27 -3.06
C GLY A 34 12.67 12.34 -4.22
N VAL A 35 11.71 11.41 -4.29
CA VAL A 35 10.62 11.44 -5.26
C VAL A 35 9.65 12.57 -4.93
N GLU A 36 9.15 13.24 -5.97
CA GLU A 36 8.16 14.32 -5.83
C GLU A 36 6.91 13.82 -5.09
N GLU A 37 6.37 14.66 -4.21
CA GLU A 37 5.23 14.32 -3.36
C GLU A 37 4.01 13.83 -4.15
N GLY A 38 3.65 14.51 -5.24
CA GLY A 38 2.53 14.08 -6.10
C GLY A 38 2.73 12.67 -6.68
N ILE A 39 3.95 12.37 -7.10
CA ILE A 39 4.34 11.07 -7.66
C ILE A 39 4.36 10.01 -6.56
N ALA A 40 4.90 10.33 -5.38
CA ALA A 40 4.93 9.44 -4.22
C ALA A 40 3.50 9.07 -3.77
N ILE A 41 2.58 10.04 -3.72
CA ILE A 41 1.16 9.81 -3.40
C ILE A 41 0.50 8.86 -4.41
N ALA A 42 0.65 9.13 -5.70
CA ALA A 42 0.03 8.31 -6.74
C ALA A 42 0.61 6.88 -6.76
N THR A 43 1.92 6.77 -6.64
CA THR A 43 2.65 5.49 -6.66
C THR A 43 2.38 4.67 -5.41
N GLY A 44 2.36 5.30 -4.24
CA GLY A 44 2.01 4.66 -2.97
C GLY A 44 0.63 4.01 -3.02
N LEU A 45 -0.37 4.73 -3.53
CA LEU A 45 -1.73 4.20 -3.67
C LEU A 45 -1.82 3.05 -4.68
N LYS A 46 -1.15 3.19 -5.83
CA LYS A 46 -1.11 2.16 -6.87
C LYS A 46 -0.50 0.85 -6.33
N ARG A 47 0.69 0.92 -5.72
CA ARG A 47 1.37 -0.25 -5.15
C ARG A 47 0.61 -0.85 -3.98
N ALA A 48 -0.01 -0.02 -3.13
CA ALA A 48 -0.89 -0.51 -2.07
C ALA A 48 -2.07 -1.30 -2.65
N ARG A 49 -2.75 -0.79 -3.67
CA ARG A 49 -3.84 -1.50 -4.35
C ARG A 49 -3.38 -2.82 -4.95
N GLU A 50 -2.24 -2.83 -5.64
CA GLU A 50 -1.67 -4.07 -6.20
C GLU A 50 -1.33 -5.10 -5.12
N TYR A 51 -0.78 -4.67 -3.98
CA TYR A 51 -0.46 -5.55 -2.86
C TYR A 51 -1.72 -6.24 -2.32
N PHE A 52 -2.83 -5.52 -2.14
CA PHE A 52 -4.09 -6.12 -1.67
C PHE A 52 -4.83 -6.91 -2.76
N ALA A 53 -4.84 -6.42 -4.01
CA ALA A 53 -5.45 -7.12 -5.14
C ALA A 53 -4.73 -8.45 -5.45
N GLY A 54 -3.41 -8.50 -5.29
CA GLY A 54 -2.61 -9.72 -5.40
C GLY A 54 -2.87 -10.71 -4.26
N LYS A 55 -3.21 -10.23 -3.05
CA LYS A 55 -3.61 -11.08 -1.93
C LYS A 55 -4.97 -11.74 -2.14
N GLU A 56 -5.94 -11.05 -2.76
CA GLU A 56 -7.22 -11.68 -3.11
C GLU A 56 -7.04 -12.80 -4.15
N LYS A 57 -6.10 -12.64 -5.09
CA LYS A 57 -5.77 -13.71 -6.05
C LYS A 57 -4.99 -14.89 -5.44
N ASN A 58 -4.28 -14.68 -4.33
CA ASN A 58 -3.53 -15.74 -3.63
C ASN A 58 -4.32 -16.41 -2.50
N ALA A 59 -5.39 -15.79 -2.00
CA ALA A 59 -6.35 -16.43 -1.10
C ALA A 59 -7.10 -17.61 -1.78
N GLY A 60 -7.12 -17.65 -3.12
CA GLY A 60 -7.60 -18.80 -3.90
C GLY A 60 -6.54 -19.88 -4.21
N LYS A 61 -5.26 -19.72 -3.82
CA LYS A 61 -4.16 -20.65 -4.17
C LYS A 61 -3.25 -21.07 -3.01
N THR A 62 -3.71 -20.97 -1.77
CA THR A 62 -2.96 -21.53 -0.60
C THR A 62 -3.77 -22.59 0.15
N SER A 63 -4.30 -23.56 -0.59
CA SER A 63 -4.74 -24.86 -0.07
C SER A 63 -3.97 -26.02 -0.72
N GLY A 64 -2.64 -25.91 -0.85
CA GLY A 64 -1.88 -26.91 -1.61
C GLY A 64 -0.36 -26.89 -1.48
N LYS A 65 0.19 -26.76 -0.27
CA LYS A 65 1.45 -27.42 0.08
C LYS A 65 1.69 -27.36 1.59
N SER A 66 0.89 -28.12 2.32
CA SER A 66 1.30 -28.59 3.63
C SER A 66 2.39 -29.64 3.43
N LYS A 67 3.58 -29.24 3.80
CA LYS A 67 4.74 -30.05 4.20
C LYS A 67 4.30 -31.31 4.97
N LYS A 68 4.69 -32.50 4.50
CA LYS A 68 4.89 -33.65 5.39
C LYS A 68 6.06 -34.50 4.88
N ASN A 69 6.91 -34.79 5.86
CA ASN A 69 8.05 -35.69 5.90
C ASN A 69 7.80 -37.03 5.23
#